data_AF-A0A5R8QLH1-F1
#
_entry.id   AF-A0A5R8QLH1-F1
#
_cell.length_a   1.000
_cell.length_b   1.000
_cell.length_c   1.000
_cell.angle_alpha   90.00
_cell.angle_beta   90.00
_cell.angle_gamma   90.00
#
_symmetry.space_group_name_H-M   'P 1'
#
loop_
_entity.id
_entity.type
_entity.pdbx_description
1 polymer ?
#
loop_
_entity_poly.entity_id
_entity_poly.type
_entity_poly.pdbx_seq_one_letter_code
_entity_poly.pdbx_strand_id
1 'polypeptide(L)'
;MTAPRIKLAAALFGFFAAGCVLPLNAWGQASQGYSDYRQSLMAGGWKPNVGYGLKTAGGKALYKFPEVVCGPTLCNAKWRDPQGHEKLITLIRGLDGADHRVAPQ
;
A
#
# COMPACT_ATOMS: atom_id res chain seq x y z
N MET A 1 49.18 -56.70 -7.39
CA MET A 1 48.27 -55.65 -7.88
C MET A 1 48.08 -54.65 -6.75
N THR A 2 48.97 -53.67 -6.56
CA THR A 2 49.08 -52.36 -7.25
C THR A 2 48.09 -51.32 -6.73
N ALA A 3 48.56 -50.57 -5.72
CA ALA A 3 48.41 -49.16 -5.36
C ALA A 3 47.04 -48.41 -5.34
N PRO A 4 46.82 -47.53 -4.35
CA PRO A 4 45.68 -46.60 -4.24
C PRO A 4 45.96 -45.29 -5.00
N ARG A 5 44.91 -44.57 -5.43
CA ARG A 5 45.04 -43.16 -5.87
C ARG A 5 43.86 -42.29 -5.43
N ILE A 6 44.15 -41.51 -4.40
CA ILE A 6 43.51 -40.26 -4.01
C ILE A 6 43.44 -39.32 -5.22
N LYS A 7 42.25 -38.85 -5.61
CA LYS A 7 42.02 -37.53 -6.24
C LYS A 7 40.54 -37.18 -6.19
N LEU A 8 40.17 -36.20 -5.36
CA LEU A 8 39.32 -35.06 -5.75
C LEU A 8 39.10 -34.20 -4.51
N ALA A 9 39.99 -33.23 -4.34
CA ALA A 9 39.74 -32.06 -3.53
C ALA A 9 38.56 -31.31 -4.17
N ALA A 10 37.37 -31.46 -3.61
CA ALA A 10 36.24 -30.57 -3.86
C ALA A 10 36.23 -29.49 -2.78
N ALA A 11 37.20 -28.58 -2.88
CA ALA A 11 37.09 -27.27 -2.26
C ALA A 11 36.29 -26.38 -3.20
N LEU A 12 35.01 -26.17 -2.91
CA LEU A 12 34.24 -25.06 -3.48
C LEU A 12 33.41 -24.41 -2.37
N PHE A 13 34.08 -23.47 -1.72
CA PHE A 13 33.55 -22.16 -1.35
C PHE A 13 32.09 -22.12 -0.88
N GLY A 14 31.93 -22.22 0.44
CA GLY A 14 30.98 -21.36 1.11
C GLY A 14 31.35 -19.90 0.86
N PHE A 15 30.46 -19.18 0.18
CA PHE A 15 30.33 -17.73 0.32
C PHE A 15 28.88 -17.37 -0.02
N PHE A 16 28.03 -17.40 1.01
CA PHE A 16 26.64 -16.96 0.97
C PHE A 16 26.66 -15.42 0.94
N ALA A 17 27.00 -14.85 -0.21
CA ALA A 17 26.91 -13.42 -0.44
C ALA A 17 25.46 -13.06 -0.75
N ALA A 18 24.72 -12.73 0.31
CA ALA A 18 23.48 -11.98 0.25
C ALA A 18 23.76 -10.60 -0.39
N GLY A 19 23.78 -10.55 -1.72
CA GLY A 19 23.86 -9.34 -2.51
C GLY A 19 22.48 -8.96 -3.00
N CYS A 20 21.82 -8.03 -2.29
CA CYS A 20 20.52 -7.50 -2.61
C CYS A 20 20.40 -7.08 -4.08
N VAL A 21 19.51 -7.76 -4.80
CA VAL A 21 18.93 -7.27 -6.05
C VAL A 21 18.20 -5.97 -5.71
N LEU A 22 18.76 -4.81 -6.10
CA LEU A 22 18.04 -3.55 -6.05
C LEU A 22 17.39 -3.32 -7.42
N PRO A 23 16.09 -3.62 -7.61
CA PRO A 23 15.38 -2.99 -8.71
C PRO A 23 15.25 -1.52 -8.33
N LEU A 24 16.00 -0.66 -9.03
CA LEU A 24 15.74 0.77 -9.16
C LEU A 24 14.41 0.94 -9.92
N ASN A 25 13.33 0.62 -9.23
CA ASN A 25 11.98 0.99 -9.57
C ASN A 25 11.83 2.48 -9.25
N ALA A 26 12.42 3.32 -10.09
CA ALA A 26 12.03 4.72 -10.21
C ALA A 26 10.62 4.73 -10.82
N TRP A 27 9.63 4.39 -10.00
CA TRP A 27 8.23 4.60 -10.31
C TRP A 27 8.03 6.09 -10.35
N GLY A 28 7.89 6.64 -11.56
CA GLY A 28 7.16 7.90 -11.72
C GLY A 28 5.91 7.78 -10.85
N GLN A 29 5.64 8.79 -10.01
CA GLN A 29 4.55 8.80 -9.04
C GLN A 29 3.20 8.72 -9.76
N ALA A 30 2.88 7.54 -10.31
CA ALA A 30 1.55 7.16 -10.69
C ALA A 30 0.78 7.18 -9.38
N SER A 31 -0.03 8.22 -9.19
CA SER A 31 -0.94 8.38 -8.06
C SER A 31 -1.52 7.01 -7.67
N GLN A 32 -1.13 6.50 -6.50
CA GLN A 32 -1.48 5.16 -6.04
C GLN A 32 -3.01 5.02 -5.96
N GLY A 33 -3.55 3.85 -6.31
CA GLY A 33 -4.95 3.54 -6.09
C GLY A 33 -5.30 3.65 -4.60
N TYR A 34 -6.40 4.32 -4.28
CA TYR A 34 -6.82 4.53 -2.90
C TYR A 34 -7.16 3.21 -2.22
N SER A 35 -7.66 2.21 -2.94
CA SER A 35 -7.94 0.89 -2.39
C SER A 35 -6.68 0.21 -1.83
N ASP A 36 -5.57 0.26 -2.57
CA ASP A 36 -4.29 -0.31 -2.13
C ASP A 36 -3.67 0.52 -1.00
N TYR A 37 -3.74 1.85 -1.12
CA TYR A 37 -3.27 2.76 -0.08
C TYR A 37 -4.06 2.58 1.22
N ARG A 38 -5.37 2.38 1.13
CA ARG A 38 -6.24 2.06 2.26
C ARG A 38 -5.79 0.78 2.97
N GLN A 39 -5.38 -0.26 2.25
CA GLN A 39 -4.84 -1.48 2.86
C GLN A 39 -3.50 -1.22 3.58
N SER A 40 -2.60 -0.43 2.99
CA SER A 40 -1.33 -0.09 3.65
C SER A 40 -1.54 0.73 4.92
N LEU A 41 -2.53 1.63 4.94
CA LEU A 41 -2.92 2.37 6.12
C LEU A 41 -3.42 1.44 7.23
N MET A 42 -4.32 0.53 6.90
CA MET A 42 -4.84 -0.45 7.87
C MET A 42 -3.73 -1.36 8.40
N ALA A 43 -2.81 -1.81 7.55
CA ALA A 43 -1.64 -2.58 7.96
C ALA A 43 -0.72 -1.79 8.89
N GLY A 44 -0.61 -0.47 8.70
CA GLY A 44 0.10 0.45 9.59
C GLY A 44 -0.66 0.85 10.87
N GLY A 45 -1.80 0.21 11.16
CA GLY A 45 -2.59 0.47 12.37
C GLY A 45 -3.53 1.68 12.28
N TRP A 46 -3.61 2.35 11.14
CA TRP A 46 -4.57 3.43 10.93
C TRP A 46 -5.98 2.89 10.77
N LYS A 47 -6.97 3.62 11.27
CA LYS A 47 -8.38 3.29 11.17
C LYS A 47 -9.14 4.32 10.34
N PRO A 48 -10.03 3.88 9.44
CA PRO A 48 -10.88 4.79 8.68
C PRO A 48 -11.87 5.48 9.63
N ASN A 49 -12.03 6.80 9.52
CA ASN A 49 -13.04 7.53 10.29
C ASN A 49 -14.40 7.41 9.59
N VAL A 50 -15.12 6.34 9.87
CA VAL A 50 -16.45 6.03 9.28
C VAL A 50 -17.56 7.01 9.68
N GLY A 51 -17.30 7.90 10.63
CA GLY A 51 -18.20 9.00 11.00
C GLY A 51 -18.05 10.23 10.11
N TYR A 52 -16.96 10.32 9.34
CA TYR A 52 -16.70 11.45 8.44
C TYR A 52 -17.49 11.36 7.13
N GLY A 53 -17.67 10.15 6.59
CA GLY A 53 -18.39 9.95 5.34
C GLY A 53 -19.89 10.23 5.45
N LEU A 54 -20.50 10.58 4.32
CA LEU A 54 -21.94 10.84 4.24
C LEU A 54 -22.73 9.54 4.29
N LYS A 55 -23.90 9.60 4.94
CA LYS A 55 -24.84 8.49 5.08
C LYS A 55 -26.22 8.90 4.60
N THR A 56 -26.98 7.96 4.07
CA THR A 56 -28.41 8.16 3.79
C THR A 56 -29.20 8.27 5.10
N ALA A 57 -30.47 8.69 5.04
CA ALA A 57 -31.36 8.72 6.20
C ALA A 57 -31.48 7.34 6.90
N GLY A 58 -31.31 6.24 6.16
CA GLY A 58 -31.27 4.88 6.69
C GLY A 58 -29.91 4.42 7.23
N GLY A 59 -28.93 5.32 7.34
CA GLY A 59 -27.60 5.01 7.88
C GLY A 59 -26.62 4.33 6.93
N LYS A 60 -27.02 4.05 5.67
CA LYS A 60 -26.15 3.44 4.65
C LYS A 60 -25.11 4.46 4.16
N ALA A 61 -23.85 4.06 4.06
CA ALA A 61 -22.80 4.91 3.48
C ALA A 61 -23.13 5.29 2.02
N LEU A 62 -22.93 6.57 1.68
CA LEU A 62 -23.21 7.10 0.35
C LEU A 62 -22.12 6.73 -0.67
N TYR A 63 -20.88 6.58 -0.21
CA TYR A 63 -19.71 6.26 -1.03
C TYR A 63 -19.26 4.80 -0.81
N LYS A 64 -18.47 4.29 -1.75
CA LYS A 64 -17.84 2.95 -1.66
C LYS A 64 -17.06 2.77 -0.35
N PHE A 65 -16.39 3.83 0.10
CA PHE A 65 -15.64 3.86 1.35
C PHE A 65 -16.31 4.81 2.34
N PRO A 66 -16.64 4.35 3.57
CA PRO A 66 -17.40 5.13 4.55
C PRO A 66 -16.59 6.27 5.18
N GLU A 67 -15.27 6.30 4.98
CA GLU A 67 -14.40 7.40 5.41
C GLU A 67 -14.15 8.45 4.33
N VAL A 68 -14.76 8.31 3.15
CA VAL A 68 -14.55 9.22 2.00
C VAL A 68 -15.74 10.15 1.84
N VAL A 69 -15.45 11.42 1.52
CA VAL A 69 -16.42 12.42 1.05
C VAL A 69 -15.92 13.02 -0.25
N CYS A 70 -16.74 12.99 -1.30
CA CYS A 70 -16.38 13.51 -2.62
C CYS A 70 -17.13 14.78 -2.96
N GLY A 71 -16.38 15.78 -3.43
CA GLY A 71 -16.91 16.88 -4.24
C GLY A 71 -16.96 16.51 -5.74
N PRO A 72 -17.01 17.51 -6.63
CA PRO A 72 -17.09 17.28 -8.07
C PRO A 72 -15.88 16.51 -8.63
N THR A 73 -14.66 16.93 -8.29
CA THR A 73 -13.41 16.41 -8.86
C THR A 73 -12.48 15.76 -7.84
N LEU A 74 -12.53 16.22 -6.59
CA LEU A 74 -11.69 15.75 -5.49
C LEU A 74 -12.53 15.10 -4.40
N CYS A 75 -11.95 14.12 -3.73
CA CYS A 75 -12.49 13.54 -2.52
C CYS A 75 -11.49 13.68 -1.38
N ASN A 76 -11.98 13.60 -0.15
CA ASN A 76 -11.15 13.55 1.04
C ASN A 76 -11.48 12.28 1.81
N ALA A 77 -10.44 11.60 2.27
CA ALA A 77 -10.54 10.46 3.17
C ALA A 77 -10.00 10.84 4.55
N LYS A 78 -10.78 10.62 5.60
CA LYS A 78 -10.36 10.93 6.96
C LYS A 78 -9.96 9.66 7.72
N TRP A 79 -8.79 9.70 8.33
CA TRP A 79 -8.17 8.57 9.00
C TRP A 79 -7.72 8.96 10.40
N ARG A 80 -7.59 7.96 11.27
CA ARG A 80 -7.12 8.13 12.64
C ARG A 80 -6.01 7.13 12.96
N ASP A 81 -4.94 7.57 13.61
CA ASP A 81 -3.87 6.70 14.07
C ASP A 81 -4.24 5.98 15.39
N PRO A 82 -3.40 5.06 15.89
CA PRO A 82 -3.63 4.40 17.18
C PRO A 82 -3.66 5.34 18.40
N GLN A 83 -3.04 6.52 18.31
CA GLN A 83 -2.98 7.52 19.37
C GLN A 83 -4.20 8.46 19.36
N GLY A 84 -5.02 8.39 18.30
CA GLY A 84 -6.22 9.20 18.13
C GLY A 84 -6.03 10.42 17.23
N HIS A 85 -4.84 10.66 16.68
CA HIS A 85 -4.60 11.77 15.78
C HIS A 85 -5.24 11.53 14.42
N GLU A 86 -5.80 12.59 13.86
CA GLU A 86 -6.50 12.53 12.58
C GLU A 86 -5.61 13.01 11.44
N LYS A 87 -5.73 12.35 10.29
CA LYS A 87 -5.17 12.83 9.03
C LYS A 87 -6.25 12.88 7.96
N LEU A 88 -6.07 13.81 7.03
CA LEU A 88 -6.89 13.95 5.84
C LEU A 88 -6.04 13.60 4.62
N ILE A 89 -6.56 12.73 3.77
CA ILE A 89 -5.90 12.33 2.53
C ILE A 89 -6.76 12.82 1.37
N THR A 90 -6.17 13.67 0.54
CA THR A 90 -6.80 14.15 -0.69
C THR A 90 -6.73 13.08 -1.77
N LEU A 91 -7.85 12.84 -2.44
CA LEU A 91 -8.00 11.88 -3.50
C LEU A 91 -8.51 12.56 -4.77
N ILE A 92 -8.00 12.14 -5.91
CA ILE A 92 -8.59 12.39 -7.22
C ILE A 92 -9.75 11.42 -7.39
N ARG A 93 -10.93 11.94 -7.71
CA ARG A 93 -12.15 11.14 -7.85
C ARG A 93 -12.02 10.17 -9.03
N GLY A 94 -12.30 8.91 -8.75
CA GLY A 94 -12.49 7.88 -9.77
C GLY A 94 -13.86 8.04 -10.41
N LEU A 95 -13.90 8.02 -11.75
CA LEU A 95 -15.13 8.09 -12.54
C LEU A 95 -15.59 6.67 -12.91
N ASP A 96 -16.89 6.49 -13.11
CA ASP A 96 -17.48 5.26 -13.67
C ASP A 96 -17.08 3.96 -12.94
N GLY A 97 -16.99 4.02 -11.62
CA GLY A 97 -16.63 2.88 -10.78
C GLY A 97 -15.12 2.61 -10.66
N ALA A 98 -14.29 3.40 -11.33
CA ALA A 98 -12.85 3.36 -11.14
C ALA A 98 -12.46 3.73 -9.71
N ASP A 99 -11.33 3.18 -9.26
CA ASP A 99 -10.80 3.51 -7.95
C ASP A 99 -10.38 4.99 -7.87
N HIS A 100 -10.51 5.56 -6.67
CA HIS A 100 -9.94 6.88 -6.42
C HIS A 100 -8.42 6.79 -6.43
N ARG A 101 -7.74 7.90 -6.73
CA ARG A 101 -6.27 7.94 -6.70
C ARG A 101 -5.80 8.90 -5.64
N VAL A 102 -4.77 8.54 -4.90
CA VAL A 102 -4.17 9.44 -3.91
C VAL A 102 -3.57 10.63 -4.66
N ALA A 103 -4.00 11.84 -4.32
CA ALA A 103 -3.45 13.03 -4.94
C ALA A 103 -1.97 13.17 -4.54
N PRO A 104 -1.09 13.62 -5.45
CA PRO A 104 0.27 13.99 -5.08
C PRO A 104 0.21 15.12 -4.04
N GLN A 105 1.09 15.04 -3.05
CA GLN A 105 1.21 16.04 -1.98
C GLN A 105 2.21 17.12 -2.36
#